data_AF-A0A847Q298-F1
#
_entry.id   AF-A0A847Q298-F1
#
_cell.length_a   1.000
_cell.length_b   1.000
_cell.length_c   1.000
_cell.angle_alpha   90.00
_cell.angle_beta   90.00
_cell.angle_gamma   90.00
#
_symmetry.space_group_name_H-M   'P 1'
#
loop_
_entity.id
_entity.type
_entity.pdbx_description
1 polymer ?
#
loop_
_entity_poly.entity_id
_entity_poly.type
_entity_poly.pdbx_seq_one_letter_code
_entity_poly.pdbx_strand_id
1 'polypeptide(L)'
;MHQLMLWLMVFSTSGDPCPAAPSVPLTVGGERLPPDRLCFLVMPGEAVPLGCPSDSASWEFSCGSPREASGSSVTWTAPRSHGFATILVRCGEEQQAFSAIIPVESSRWRTETLNSFPIGLYGDGNDRSSNPDCFIELTQASMGLRISTHFTLGEFLGHVEGAFPQYMALDLALVDKLEAVIGAVGASYLEPVDINVMSGFRTPRYNAAIGNDTEYSLHLYGKAADVWIEGWPPNNLMDDIDRNKRVDVWDGEYLVDVVRRLEAAGGIAVGGASAYRWTPQHGPFVHIDVRGRPASWQTQRNLVPDPVI
;
A
#
# COMPACT_ATOMS: atom_id res chain seq x y z
N MET A 1 -32.69 27.02 -29.19
CA MET A 1 -31.85 25.81 -29.10
C MET A 1 -30.45 26.25 -28.67
N HIS A 2 -30.09 26.07 -27.41
CA HIS A 2 -28.72 25.90 -26.90
C HIS A 2 -28.86 25.56 -25.41
N GLN A 3 -28.84 24.25 -25.11
CA GLN A 3 -28.74 23.75 -23.74
C GLN A 3 -27.31 23.95 -23.27
N LEU A 4 -27.12 24.82 -22.29
CA LEU A 4 -25.88 24.90 -21.51
C LEU A 4 -25.96 23.78 -20.47
N MET A 5 -25.26 22.68 -20.72
CA MET A 5 -25.16 21.54 -19.81
C MET A 5 -24.22 21.94 -18.67
N LEU A 6 -24.79 22.42 -17.57
CA LEU A 6 -24.07 22.70 -16.33
C LEU A 6 -23.61 21.37 -15.75
N TRP A 7 -22.33 21.06 -15.87
CA TRP A 7 -21.70 20.03 -15.05
C TRP A 7 -21.64 20.56 -13.61
N LEU A 8 -22.60 20.16 -12.78
CA LEU A 8 -22.44 20.27 -11.33
C LEU A 8 -21.32 19.31 -10.93
N MET A 9 -20.12 19.84 -10.73
CA MET A 9 -19.18 19.25 -9.79
C MET A 9 -19.83 19.38 -8.42
N VAL A 10 -20.43 18.28 -7.94
CA VAL A 10 -20.81 18.16 -6.54
C VAL A 10 -19.50 18.07 -5.77
N PHE A 11 -19.08 19.18 -5.18
CA PHE A 11 -18.15 19.14 -4.06
C PHE A 11 -18.88 18.43 -2.92
N SER A 12 -18.44 17.22 -2.55
CA SER A 12 -18.99 16.52 -1.39
C SER A 12 -18.66 17.34 -0.14
N THR A 13 -19.69 17.83 0.54
CA THR A 13 -19.59 18.55 1.83
C THR A 13 -20.03 17.67 3.00
N SER A 14 -19.84 16.36 2.86
CA SER A 14 -19.82 15.38 3.94
C SER A 14 -18.50 14.64 3.73
N GLY A 15 -17.63 14.59 4.73
CA GLY A 15 -16.34 13.89 4.62
C GLY A 15 -16.55 12.57 3.88
N ASP A 16 -15.76 12.34 2.82
CA ASP A 16 -15.94 11.12 2.03
C ASP A 16 -15.99 9.97 3.05
N PRO A 17 -17.09 9.20 3.10
CA PRO A 17 -17.15 8.08 4.00
C PRO A 17 -15.93 7.24 3.71
N CYS A 18 -15.22 6.84 4.76
CA CYS A 18 -14.17 5.83 4.66
C CYS A 18 -14.66 4.77 3.65
N PRO A 19 -13.90 4.52 2.57
CA PRO A 19 -14.31 3.55 1.56
C PRO A 19 -14.74 2.27 2.27
N ALA A 20 -15.84 1.67 1.84
CA ALA A 20 -16.27 0.43 2.45
C ALA A 20 -15.30 -0.68 2.06
N ALA A 21 -15.06 -1.60 3.00
CA ALA A 21 -14.40 -2.86 2.69
C ALA A 21 -15.11 -3.59 1.51
N PRO A 22 -14.38 -4.41 0.73
CA PRO A 22 -14.94 -5.20 -0.35
C PRO A 22 -16.28 -5.87 0.00
N SER A 23 -17.32 -5.61 -0.80
CA SER A 23 -18.66 -6.19 -0.57
C SER A 23 -18.68 -7.70 -0.81
N VAL A 24 -17.90 -8.17 -1.78
CA VAL A 24 -17.75 -9.58 -2.13
C VAL A 24 -16.34 -10.04 -1.77
N PRO A 25 -16.16 -11.09 -0.94
CA PRO A 25 -14.82 -11.62 -0.69
C PRO A 25 -14.31 -12.40 -1.90
N LEU A 26 -13.02 -12.23 -2.20
CA LEU A 26 -12.32 -12.92 -3.28
C LEU A 26 -11.32 -13.94 -2.73
N THR A 27 -11.26 -15.10 -3.37
CA THR A 27 -10.20 -16.10 -3.19
C THR A 27 -9.31 -16.08 -4.43
N VAL A 28 -7.99 -16.09 -4.23
CA VAL A 28 -6.97 -16.08 -5.28
C VAL A 28 -5.96 -17.17 -4.97
N GLY A 29 -5.71 -18.09 -5.90
CA GLY A 29 -4.75 -19.18 -5.65
C GLY A 29 -5.21 -20.19 -4.59
N GLY A 30 -6.49 -20.18 -4.22
CA GLY A 30 -7.03 -21.00 -3.12
C GLY A 30 -6.99 -20.32 -1.75
N GLU A 31 -6.42 -19.12 -1.64
CA GLU A 31 -6.39 -18.34 -0.40
C GLU A 31 -7.35 -17.16 -0.48
N ARG A 32 -8.09 -16.91 0.61
CA ARG A 32 -8.97 -15.74 0.71
C ARG A 32 -8.10 -14.48 0.83
N LEU A 33 -8.41 -13.44 0.05
CA LEU A 33 -7.78 -12.13 0.26
C LEU A 33 -8.15 -11.59 1.66
N PRO A 34 -7.22 -10.90 2.35
CA PRO A 34 -7.52 -10.10 3.53
C PRO A 34 -8.72 -9.17 3.30
N PRO A 35 -9.51 -8.90 4.36
CA PRO A 35 -10.83 -8.30 4.24
C PRO A 35 -10.82 -6.95 3.52
N ASP A 36 -9.77 -6.15 3.70
CA ASP A 36 -9.65 -4.81 3.11
C ASP A 36 -8.93 -4.77 1.77
N ARG A 37 -8.39 -5.90 1.29
CA ARG A 37 -7.56 -5.93 0.09
C ARG A 37 -8.39 -5.93 -1.19
N LEU A 38 -8.10 -4.99 -2.08
CA LEU A 38 -8.78 -4.79 -3.38
C LEU A 38 -7.92 -5.19 -4.59
N CYS A 39 -6.74 -5.74 -4.35
CA CYS A 39 -5.83 -6.16 -5.40
C CYS A 39 -5.09 -7.46 -5.09
N PHE A 40 -4.46 -8.03 -6.10
CA PHE A 40 -3.48 -9.10 -5.96
C PHE A 40 -2.44 -9.02 -7.07
N LEU A 41 -1.29 -9.65 -6.85
CA LEU A 41 -0.21 -9.72 -7.83
C LEU A 41 -0.28 -11.05 -8.58
N VAL A 42 -0.07 -11.02 -9.89
CA VAL A 42 -0.03 -12.20 -10.75
C VAL A 42 0.99 -11.98 -11.87
N MET A 43 1.83 -12.98 -12.14
CA MET A 43 2.90 -12.82 -13.12
C MET A 43 2.35 -12.79 -14.56
N PRO A 44 3.02 -12.12 -15.51
CA PRO A 44 2.57 -12.08 -16.90
C PRO A 44 2.38 -13.48 -17.50
N GLY A 45 1.17 -13.78 -18.00
CA GLY A 45 0.82 -15.08 -18.58
C GLY A 45 0.53 -16.19 -17.58
N GLU A 46 0.57 -15.93 -16.28
CA GLU A 46 0.21 -16.90 -15.25
C GLU A 46 -1.30 -17.15 -15.22
N ALA A 47 -1.69 -18.41 -15.00
CA ALA A 47 -3.07 -18.82 -14.78
C ALA A 47 -3.34 -18.95 -13.27
N VAL A 48 -4.30 -18.18 -12.77
CA VAL A 48 -4.65 -18.11 -11.36
C VAL A 48 -6.12 -18.53 -11.14
N PRO A 49 -6.40 -19.45 -10.21
CA PRO A 49 -7.78 -19.75 -9.82
C PRO A 49 -8.32 -18.61 -8.95
N LEU A 50 -9.48 -18.10 -9.35
CA LEU A 50 -10.25 -17.08 -8.66
C LEU A 50 -11.55 -17.71 -8.15
N GLY A 51 -12.02 -17.27 -6.98
CA GLY A 51 -13.26 -17.79 -6.40
C GLY A 51 -13.98 -16.80 -5.52
N CYS A 52 -15.28 -16.97 -5.38
CA CYS A 52 -16.14 -16.20 -4.49
C CYS A 52 -17.19 -17.13 -3.84
N PRO A 53 -17.87 -16.72 -2.77
CA PRO A 53 -18.80 -17.60 -2.05
C PRO A 53 -20.11 -17.93 -2.78
N SER A 54 -20.39 -17.31 -3.93
CA SER A 54 -21.67 -17.43 -4.63
C SER A 54 -21.59 -18.37 -5.83
N ASP A 55 -22.41 -19.43 -5.84
CA ASP A 55 -22.48 -20.38 -6.96
C ASP A 55 -23.06 -19.78 -8.25
N SER A 56 -23.72 -18.62 -8.17
CA SER A 56 -24.30 -17.92 -9.31
C SER A 56 -23.56 -16.62 -9.63
N ALA A 57 -22.28 -16.50 -9.30
CA ALA A 57 -21.50 -15.31 -9.60
C ALA A 57 -21.24 -15.15 -11.10
N SER A 58 -21.13 -13.89 -11.54
CA SER A 58 -20.60 -13.54 -12.86
C SER A 58 -19.30 -12.76 -12.74
N TRP A 59 -18.42 -12.98 -13.71
CA TRP A 59 -17.06 -12.44 -13.75
C TRP A 59 -16.86 -11.71 -15.06
N GLU A 60 -16.33 -10.49 -15.01
CA GLU A 60 -15.87 -9.72 -16.17
C GLU A 60 -14.42 -9.31 -16.00
N PHE A 61 -13.63 -9.50 -17.05
CA PHE A 61 -12.19 -9.23 -17.05
C PHE A 61 -11.84 -8.19 -18.11
N SER A 62 -11.29 -7.04 -17.68
CA SER A 62 -10.83 -6.01 -18.63
C SER A 62 -9.62 -6.46 -19.45
N CYS A 63 -8.88 -7.45 -18.92
CA CYS A 63 -7.69 -8.19 -19.36
C CYS A 63 -7.84 -9.70 -19.68
N GLY A 64 -6.80 -10.33 -20.23
CA GLY A 64 -6.57 -11.77 -20.08
C GLY A 64 -7.59 -12.70 -20.75
N SER A 65 -7.68 -13.93 -20.23
CA SER A 65 -8.59 -14.97 -20.71
C SER A 65 -9.04 -15.92 -19.58
N PRO A 66 -10.33 -16.28 -19.46
CA PRO A 66 -11.44 -15.81 -20.29
C PRO A 66 -11.78 -14.33 -20.02
N ARG A 67 -12.59 -13.71 -20.90
CA ARG A 67 -13.07 -12.33 -20.72
C ARG A 67 -14.31 -12.22 -19.86
N GLU A 68 -15.10 -13.29 -19.84
CA GLU A 68 -16.29 -13.44 -19.04
C GLU A 68 -16.36 -14.88 -18.53
N ALA A 69 -16.92 -15.07 -17.34
CA ALA A 69 -17.19 -16.40 -16.79
C ALA A 69 -18.38 -16.33 -15.83
N SER A 70 -18.88 -17.51 -15.45
CA SER A 70 -19.91 -17.66 -14.43
C SER A 70 -19.62 -18.86 -13.53
N GLY A 71 -20.19 -18.83 -12.32
CA GLY A 71 -20.00 -19.83 -11.27
C GLY A 71 -19.18 -19.30 -10.10
N SER A 72 -19.09 -20.08 -9.01
CA SER A 72 -18.35 -19.73 -7.80
C SER A 72 -16.83 -19.65 -7.98
N SER A 73 -16.30 -20.16 -9.09
CA SER A 73 -14.87 -20.06 -9.40
C SER A 73 -14.59 -20.03 -10.90
N VAL A 74 -13.45 -19.46 -11.26
CA VAL A 74 -12.93 -19.37 -12.62
C VAL A 74 -11.40 -19.40 -12.58
N THR A 75 -10.77 -20.12 -13.51
CA THR A 75 -9.32 -19.97 -13.73
C THR A 75 -9.10 -18.87 -14.77
N TRP A 76 -8.47 -17.78 -14.37
CA TRP A 76 -8.16 -16.65 -15.23
C TRP A 76 -6.66 -16.60 -15.53
N THR A 77 -6.31 -16.38 -16.79
CA THR A 77 -4.92 -16.24 -17.24
C THR A 77 -4.63 -14.77 -17.52
N ALA A 78 -3.63 -14.23 -16.81
CA ALA A 78 -3.14 -12.87 -16.99
C ALA A 78 -2.59 -12.66 -18.41
N PRO A 79 -2.68 -11.45 -18.98
CA PRO A 79 -2.00 -11.14 -20.23
C PRO A 79 -0.47 -11.28 -20.07
N ARG A 80 0.23 -11.47 -21.19
CA ARG A 80 1.70 -11.53 -21.21
C ARG A 80 2.38 -10.15 -21.10
N SER A 81 1.61 -9.07 -21.22
CA SER A 81 2.06 -7.70 -20.99
C SER A 81 1.84 -7.33 -19.52
N HIS A 82 2.76 -6.55 -18.96
CA HIS A 82 2.58 -5.91 -17.65
C HIS A 82 1.50 -4.83 -17.71
N GLY A 83 1.02 -4.41 -16.53
CA GLY A 83 -0.04 -3.43 -16.36
C GLY A 83 -1.05 -3.87 -15.29
N PHE A 84 -2.31 -3.47 -15.48
CA PHE A 84 -3.39 -3.77 -14.54
C PHE A 84 -4.58 -4.38 -15.29
N ALA A 85 -5.25 -5.35 -14.67
CA ALA A 85 -6.54 -5.84 -15.12
C ALA A 85 -7.59 -5.59 -14.03
N THR A 86 -8.76 -5.10 -14.44
CA THR A 86 -9.93 -4.99 -13.59
C THR A 86 -10.72 -6.29 -13.68
N ILE A 87 -11.08 -6.81 -12.51
CA ILE A 87 -11.88 -8.01 -12.34
C ILE A 87 -13.15 -7.60 -11.61
N LEU A 88 -14.28 -7.64 -12.31
CA LEU A 88 -15.58 -7.31 -11.74
C LEU A 88 -16.30 -8.61 -11.40
N VAL A 89 -16.62 -8.79 -10.12
CA VAL A 89 -17.36 -9.93 -9.59
C VAL A 89 -18.73 -9.46 -9.18
N ARG A 90 -19.79 -10.14 -9.64
CA ARG A 90 -21.17 -9.85 -9.22
C ARG A 90 -21.80 -11.06 -8.55
N CYS A 91 -22.34 -10.85 -7.36
CA CYS A 91 -22.96 -11.86 -6.51
C CYS A 91 -24.35 -11.39 -6.09
N GLY A 92 -25.39 -11.77 -6.83
CA GLY A 92 -26.74 -11.27 -6.57
C GLY A 92 -26.84 -9.77 -6.84
N GLU A 93 -27.17 -8.98 -5.81
CA GLU A 93 -27.24 -7.51 -5.89
C GLU A 93 -25.89 -6.83 -5.60
N GLU A 94 -24.91 -7.57 -5.08
CA GLU A 94 -23.58 -7.04 -4.77
C GLU A 94 -22.66 -7.11 -5.99
N GLN A 95 -21.83 -6.08 -6.15
CA GLN A 95 -20.75 -6.09 -7.12
C GLN A 95 -19.48 -5.51 -6.49
N GLN A 96 -18.35 -6.12 -6.83
CA GLN A 96 -17.04 -5.67 -6.37
C GLN A 96 -16.03 -5.71 -7.53
N ALA A 97 -15.30 -4.62 -7.69
CA ALA A 97 -14.15 -4.56 -8.58
C ALA A 97 -12.86 -4.85 -7.80
N PHE A 98 -12.01 -5.69 -8.35
CA PHE A 98 -10.66 -5.97 -7.90
C PHE A 98 -9.64 -5.63 -9.00
N SER A 99 -8.41 -5.39 -8.61
CA SER A 99 -7.30 -5.13 -9.54
C SER A 99 -6.26 -6.24 -9.49
N ALA A 100 -6.03 -6.92 -10.61
CA ALA A 100 -4.86 -7.76 -10.77
C ALA A 100 -3.68 -6.89 -11.24
N ILE A 101 -2.64 -6.82 -10.42
CA ILE A 101 -1.38 -6.14 -10.73
C ILE A 101 -0.49 -7.14 -11.47
N ILE A 102 -0.10 -6.81 -12.69
CA ILE A 102 0.74 -7.65 -13.55
C ILE A 102 2.09 -6.94 -13.69
N PRO A 103 3.10 -7.31 -12.90
CA PRO A 103 4.33 -6.53 -12.79
C PRO A 103 5.31 -6.84 -13.93
N VAL A 104 6.37 -6.04 -14.00
CA VAL A 104 7.56 -6.31 -14.80
C VAL A 104 8.49 -7.24 -14.02
N GLU A 105 8.78 -8.41 -14.57
CA GLU A 105 9.77 -9.33 -14.02
C GLU A 105 11.16 -8.68 -13.92
N SER A 106 11.82 -8.85 -12.78
CA SER A 106 13.18 -8.32 -12.56
C SER A 106 14.22 -8.92 -13.50
N SER A 107 13.96 -10.11 -14.06
CA SER A 107 14.79 -10.76 -15.07
C SER A 107 14.97 -9.91 -16.35
N ARG A 108 14.05 -8.98 -16.62
CA ARG A 108 14.11 -8.06 -17.77
C ARG A 108 15.01 -6.86 -17.53
N TRP A 109 15.37 -6.60 -16.29
CA TRP A 109 16.17 -5.46 -15.88
C TRP A 109 17.68 -5.76 -15.96
N ARG A 110 18.45 -4.85 -16.57
CA ARG A 110 19.87 -5.09 -16.89
C ARG A 110 20.85 -3.97 -16.58
N THR A 111 20.36 -2.77 -16.26
CA THR A 111 21.16 -1.54 -16.14
C THR A 111 20.76 -0.79 -14.88
N GLU A 112 21.26 0.40 -14.57
CA GLU A 112 20.77 1.16 -13.38
C GLU A 112 19.37 1.77 -13.58
N THR A 113 18.77 1.52 -14.75
CA THR A 113 17.49 2.08 -15.19
C THR A 113 16.55 1.00 -15.69
N LEU A 114 15.25 1.23 -15.50
CA LEU A 114 14.17 0.45 -16.10
C LEU A 114 13.31 1.40 -16.92
N ASN A 115 13.35 1.29 -18.26
CA ASN A 115 12.71 2.25 -19.17
C ASN A 115 13.00 3.73 -18.80
N SER A 116 14.28 4.04 -18.58
CA SER A 116 14.79 5.36 -18.16
C SER A 116 14.46 5.80 -16.73
N PHE A 117 13.61 5.08 -16.01
CA PHE A 117 13.40 5.32 -14.58
C PHE A 117 14.63 4.85 -13.78
N PRO A 118 15.19 5.67 -12.87
CA PRO A 118 16.42 5.36 -12.13
C PRO A 118 16.16 4.39 -10.97
N ILE A 119 15.86 3.13 -11.31
CA ILE A 119 15.58 2.09 -10.31
C ILE A 119 16.79 1.74 -9.45
N GLY A 120 18.02 2.04 -9.91
CA GLY A 120 19.27 1.86 -9.17
C GLY A 120 19.71 0.40 -9.04
N LEU A 121 20.91 0.17 -8.50
CA LEU A 121 21.45 -1.18 -8.25
C LEU A 121 21.15 -1.61 -6.82
N TYR A 122 20.78 -2.89 -6.67
CA TYR A 122 20.53 -3.53 -5.38
C TYR A 122 21.72 -4.38 -4.98
N GLY A 123 21.97 -4.51 -3.67
CA GLY A 123 23.17 -5.17 -3.18
C GLY A 123 24.44 -4.50 -3.70
N ASP A 124 25.46 -5.31 -3.96
CA ASP A 124 26.73 -4.86 -4.56
C ASP A 124 26.63 -4.55 -6.07
N GLY A 125 25.45 -4.74 -6.67
CA GLY A 125 25.18 -4.57 -8.10
C GLY A 125 25.84 -5.61 -9.02
N ASN A 126 26.65 -6.53 -8.49
CA ASN A 126 27.34 -7.58 -9.25
C ASN A 126 26.48 -8.83 -9.37
N ASP A 127 25.67 -9.14 -8.36
CA ASP A 127 24.67 -10.19 -8.42
C ASP A 127 23.24 -9.64 -8.42
N ARG A 128 22.31 -10.44 -8.96
CA ARG A 128 20.88 -10.11 -9.01
C ARG A 128 20.06 -10.80 -7.92
N SER A 129 20.73 -11.53 -7.03
CA SER A 129 20.04 -12.25 -5.95
C SER A 129 19.40 -11.29 -4.95
N SER A 130 19.94 -10.07 -4.88
CA SER A 130 19.43 -8.99 -4.05
C SER A 130 18.36 -8.15 -4.75
N ASN A 131 17.90 -8.50 -5.95
CA ASN A 131 16.85 -7.72 -6.62
C ASN A 131 15.47 -8.06 -6.06
N PRO A 132 14.53 -7.10 -5.99
CA PRO A 132 13.11 -7.42 -5.90
C PRO A 132 12.70 -8.38 -7.02
N ASP A 133 11.79 -9.31 -6.73
CA ASP A 133 11.35 -10.32 -7.71
C ASP A 133 10.71 -9.69 -8.95
N CYS A 134 10.00 -8.58 -8.74
CA CYS A 134 9.34 -7.84 -9.80
C CYS A 134 9.15 -6.36 -9.42
N PHE A 135 8.80 -5.55 -10.41
CA PHE A 135 8.49 -4.14 -10.24
C PHE A 135 7.13 -3.82 -10.86
N ILE A 136 6.31 -3.09 -10.13
CA ILE A 136 5.03 -2.57 -10.60
C ILE A 136 5.31 -1.31 -11.43
N GLU A 137 4.85 -1.30 -12.69
CA GLU A 137 4.89 -0.10 -13.52
C GLU A 137 3.73 0.82 -13.11
N LEU A 138 4.06 2.05 -12.72
CA LEU A 138 3.10 3.10 -12.49
C LEU A 138 3.04 4.05 -13.68
N THR A 139 1.83 4.43 -14.03
CA THR A 139 1.52 5.55 -14.92
C THR A 139 0.79 6.62 -14.12
N GLN A 140 0.63 7.81 -14.70
CA GLN A 140 -0.16 8.87 -14.06
C GLN A 140 -1.58 8.41 -13.71
N ALA A 141 -2.18 7.54 -14.53
CA ALA A 141 -3.53 7.01 -14.30
C ALA A 141 -3.58 5.96 -13.18
N SER A 142 -2.51 5.19 -12.95
CA SER A 142 -2.50 4.13 -11.94
C SER A 142 -2.11 4.63 -10.55
N MET A 143 -1.65 5.88 -10.40
CA MET A 143 -1.34 6.46 -9.09
C MET A 143 -2.56 6.43 -8.16
N GLY A 144 -3.74 6.75 -8.69
CA GLY A 144 -5.01 6.71 -7.92
C GLY A 144 -5.65 5.33 -7.85
N LEU A 145 -4.98 4.26 -8.28
CA LEU A 145 -5.53 2.92 -8.22
C LEU A 145 -5.66 2.50 -6.75
N ARG A 146 -6.89 2.26 -6.29
CA ARG A 146 -7.15 1.76 -4.95
C ARG A 146 -6.72 0.30 -4.82
N ILE A 147 -5.85 0.00 -3.87
CA ILE A 147 -5.29 -1.35 -3.65
C ILE A 147 -5.83 -2.02 -2.39
N SER A 148 -6.36 -1.22 -1.48
CA SER A 148 -7.11 -1.67 -0.30
C SER A 148 -8.12 -0.58 0.12
N THR A 149 -8.88 -0.82 1.18
CA THR A 149 -9.90 0.09 1.69
C THR A 149 -9.38 1.53 1.84
N HIS A 150 -8.25 1.72 2.52
CA HIS A 150 -7.69 3.04 2.83
C HIS A 150 -6.60 3.48 1.85
N PHE A 151 -5.94 2.55 1.16
CA PHE A 151 -4.73 2.90 0.40
C PHE A 151 -4.88 2.88 -1.13
N THR A 152 -4.18 3.82 -1.75
CA THR A 152 -3.91 3.83 -3.19
C THR A 152 -2.48 3.40 -3.50
N LEU A 153 -2.26 2.90 -4.72
CA LEU A 153 -0.96 2.42 -5.17
C LEU A 153 0.10 3.52 -5.14
N GLY A 154 -0.28 4.75 -5.48
CA GLY A 154 0.63 5.90 -5.57
C GLY A 154 1.23 6.33 -4.23
N GLU A 155 0.55 6.07 -3.10
CA GLU A 155 1.03 6.42 -1.76
C GLU A 155 2.32 5.67 -1.37
N PHE A 156 2.54 4.48 -1.94
CA PHE A 156 3.73 3.68 -1.69
C PHE A 156 4.91 4.04 -2.60
N LEU A 157 4.73 4.91 -3.59
CA LEU A 157 5.82 5.31 -4.47
C LEU A 157 6.74 6.31 -3.76
N GLY A 158 8.04 6.03 -3.78
CA GLY A 158 9.04 6.95 -3.23
C GLY A 158 9.11 8.29 -3.96
N HIS A 159 9.66 9.29 -3.28
CA HIS A 159 9.92 10.60 -3.87
C HIS A 159 11.04 10.52 -4.92
N VAL A 160 10.67 10.16 -6.15
CA VAL A 160 11.56 10.16 -7.30
C VAL A 160 11.01 11.13 -8.33
N GLU A 161 11.75 12.23 -8.53
CA GLU A 161 11.46 13.15 -9.63
C GLU A 161 11.69 12.43 -10.97
N GLY A 162 10.75 12.58 -11.90
CA GLY A 162 10.86 11.99 -13.22
C GLY A 162 9.52 11.85 -13.93
N ALA A 163 9.59 11.69 -15.24
CA ALA A 163 8.40 11.38 -16.04
C ALA A 163 7.97 9.92 -15.81
N PHE A 164 6.67 9.67 -16.01
CA PHE A 164 6.14 8.31 -16.09
C PHE A 164 6.60 7.60 -17.39
N PRO A 165 6.68 6.26 -17.40
CA PRO A 165 6.36 5.36 -16.30
C PRO A 165 7.41 5.37 -15.18
N GLN A 166 6.94 5.21 -13.95
CA GLN A 166 7.79 4.99 -12.77
C GLN A 166 7.63 3.55 -12.28
N TYR A 167 8.53 3.07 -11.42
CA TYR A 167 8.52 1.67 -10.99
C TYR A 167 8.76 1.55 -9.49
N MET A 168 8.08 0.60 -8.86
CA MET A 168 8.33 0.26 -7.46
C MET A 168 8.19 -1.23 -7.21
N ALA A 169 8.94 -1.72 -6.23
CA ALA A 169 8.58 -2.97 -5.56
C ALA A 169 7.51 -2.65 -4.49
N LEU A 170 6.58 -3.58 -4.27
CA LEU A 170 5.60 -3.50 -3.19
C LEU A 170 5.21 -4.90 -2.74
N ASP A 171 5.36 -5.18 -1.46
CA ASP A 171 4.86 -6.39 -0.82
C ASP A 171 3.47 -6.12 -0.25
N LEU A 172 2.44 -6.80 -0.77
CA LEU A 172 1.06 -6.55 -0.35
C LEU A 172 0.80 -6.92 1.12
N ALA A 173 1.65 -7.74 1.74
CA ALA A 173 1.55 -7.99 3.18
C ALA A 173 1.83 -6.74 4.03
N LEU A 174 2.58 -5.75 3.49
CA LEU A 174 2.73 -4.44 4.12
C LEU A 174 1.39 -3.69 4.11
N VAL A 175 0.69 -3.69 2.98
CA VAL A 175 -0.63 -3.04 2.84
C VAL A 175 -1.63 -3.67 3.82
N ASP A 176 -1.69 -5.01 3.85
CA ASP A 176 -2.57 -5.76 4.77
C ASP A 176 -2.27 -5.44 6.24
N LYS A 177 -0.98 -5.28 6.59
CA LYS A 177 -0.57 -4.89 7.93
C LYS A 177 -0.99 -3.47 8.28
N LEU A 178 -0.86 -2.53 7.35
CA LEU A 178 -1.26 -1.14 7.59
C LEU A 178 -2.79 -0.99 7.71
N GLU A 179 -3.56 -1.74 6.92
CA GLU A 179 -5.02 -1.85 7.06
C GLU A 179 -5.42 -2.37 8.45
N ALA A 180 -4.75 -3.42 8.95
CA ALA A 180 -5.00 -3.92 10.30
C ALA A 180 -4.63 -2.89 11.39
N VAL A 181 -3.56 -2.11 11.17
CA VAL A 181 -3.14 -1.05 12.10
C VAL A 181 -4.19 0.06 12.15
N ILE A 182 -4.62 0.61 11.02
CA ILE A 182 -5.64 1.67 11.02
C ILE A 182 -6.97 1.18 11.56
N GLY A 183 -7.37 -0.07 11.27
CA GLY A 183 -8.54 -0.69 11.87
C GLY A 183 -8.45 -0.80 13.39
N ALA A 184 -7.28 -1.14 13.93
CA ALA A 184 -7.06 -1.23 15.38
C ALA A 184 -7.02 0.14 16.07
N VAL A 185 -6.41 1.14 15.43
CA VAL A 185 -6.42 2.52 15.93
C VAL A 185 -7.84 3.08 15.89
N GLY A 186 -8.55 2.93 14.77
CA GLY A 186 -9.93 3.37 14.58
C GLY A 186 -10.92 2.70 15.52
N ALA A 187 -10.70 1.45 15.94
CA ALA A 187 -11.51 0.81 16.98
C ALA A 187 -11.36 1.46 18.37
N SER A 188 -10.25 2.17 18.60
CA SER A 188 -9.95 2.88 19.84
C SER A 188 -10.23 4.39 19.75
N TYR A 189 -10.31 4.93 18.52
CA TYR A 189 -10.58 6.34 18.20
C TYR A 189 -12.06 6.58 17.88
N LEU A 190 -12.60 7.71 18.36
CA LEU A 190 -14.00 8.08 18.12
C LEU A 190 -14.19 8.85 16.81
N GLU A 191 -13.11 9.41 16.28
CA GLU A 191 -13.10 10.20 15.06
C GLU A 191 -12.57 9.35 13.89
N PRO A 192 -12.99 9.63 12.65
CA PRO A 192 -12.39 9.04 11.48
C PRO A 192 -10.88 9.29 11.50
N VAL A 193 -10.11 8.22 11.39
CA VAL A 193 -8.66 8.25 11.33
C VAL A 193 -8.21 7.73 9.97
N ASP A 194 -7.14 8.31 9.46
CA ASP A 194 -6.41 7.84 8.30
C ASP A 194 -4.94 7.56 8.68
N ILE A 195 -4.27 6.80 7.84
CA ILE A 195 -2.86 6.46 7.95
C ILE A 195 -2.14 6.96 6.71
N ASN A 196 -1.37 8.01 6.88
CA ASN A 196 -0.63 8.62 5.79
C ASN A 196 0.71 7.92 5.59
N VAL A 197 1.06 7.62 4.34
CA VAL A 197 2.37 7.07 3.97
C VAL A 197 3.31 8.22 3.64
N MET A 198 4.22 8.54 4.57
CA MET A 198 5.30 9.51 4.33
C MET A 198 6.29 9.02 3.30
N SER A 199 6.61 7.72 3.37
CA SER A 199 7.60 7.12 2.51
C SER A 199 7.40 5.61 2.42
N GLY A 200 7.02 5.12 1.24
CA GLY A 200 6.97 3.69 0.93
C GLY A 200 8.26 3.20 0.30
N PHE A 201 8.17 2.68 -0.92
CA PHE A 201 9.30 2.22 -1.72
C PHE A 201 10.36 3.32 -1.90
N ARG A 202 11.65 2.94 -1.89
CA ARG A 202 12.76 3.86 -2.20
C ARG A 202 13.67 3.21 -3.22
N THR A 203 14.10 3.96 -4.23
CA THR A 203 15.21 3.50 -5.06
C THR A 203 16.49 3.53 -4.22
N PRO A 204 17.51 2.69 -4.52
CA PRO A 204 18.80 2.71 -3.85
C PRO A 204 19.42 4.12 -3.82
N ARG A 205 19.35 4.84 -4.95
CA ARG A 205 19.83 6.22 -5.05
C ARG A 205 19.09 7.18 -4.10
N TYR A 206 17.76 7.11 -4.05
CA TYR A 206 16.98 7.97 -3.16
C TYR A 206 17.22 7.62 -1.69
N ASN A 207 17.29 6.33 -1.36
CA ASN A 207 17.57 5.86 0.00
C ASN A 207 18.94 6.37 0.50
N ALA A 208 19.97 6.30 -0.34
CA ALA A 208 21.28 6.88 -0.06
C ALA A 208 21.22 8.42 0.11
N ALA A 209 20.49 9.12 -0.76
CA ALA A 209 20.38 10.57 -0.72
C ALA A 209 19.74 11.12 0.57
N ILE A 210 18.88 10.34 1.23
CA ILE A 210 18.31 10.69 2.55
C ILE A 210 19.15 10.20 3.74
N GLY A 211 20.40 9.79 3.49
CA GLY A 211 21.37 9.39 4.51
C GLY A 211 21.28 7.93 4.94
N ASN A 212 20.60 7.07 4.17
CA ASN A 212 20.56 5.64 4.41
C ASN A 212 21.30 4.88 3.30
N ASP A 213 22.59 4.68 3.50
CA ASP A 213 23.43 3.91 2.56
C ASP A 213 23.40 2.40 2.83
N THR A 214 22.45 1.93 3.65
CA THR A 214 22.36 0.50 3.98
C THR A 214 21.50 -0.27 2.97
N GLU A 215 22.00 -1.43 2.55
CA GLU A 215 21.25 -2.39 1.74
C GLU A 215 20.18 -3.16 2.55
N TYR A 216 20.21 -3.02 3.89
CA TYR A 216 19.25 -3.62 4.81
C TYR A 216 17.93 -2.86 4.93
N SER A 217 17.81 -1.69 4.27
CA SER A 217 16.59 -0.89 4.27
C SER A 217 15.46 -1.61 3.52
N LEU A 218 14.39 -1.95 4.23
CA LEU A 218 13.25 -2.63 3.62
C LEU A 218 12.39 -1.76 2.71
N HIS A 219 12.59 -0.43 2.73
CA HIS A 219 12.02 0.45 1.72
C HIS A 219 12.50 0.12 0.31
N LEU A 220 13.74 -0.37 0.17
CA LEU A 220 14.29 -0.78 -1.13
C LEU A 220 13.46 -1.90 -1.77
N TYR A 221 12.86 -2.75 -0.94
CA TYR A 221 12.17 -3.96 -1.38
C TYR A 221 10.64 -3.81 -1.36
N GLY A 222 10.12 -2.60 -1.11
CA GLY A 222 8.67 -2.38 -0.99
C GLY A 222 8.06 -3.05 0.24
N LYS A 223 8.87 -3.33 1.26
CA LYS A 223 8.49 -4.07 2.47
C LYS A 223 8.41 -3.19 3.71
N ALA A 224 8.59 -1.87 3.56
CA ALA A 224 8.49 -0.92 4.66
C ALA A 224 7.76 0.36 4.23
N ALA A 225 7.12 0.98 5.21
CA ALA A 225 6.54 2.31 5.11
C ALA A 225 6.85 3.11 6.37
N ASP A 226 7.12 4.40 6.19
CA ASP A 226 7.12 5.38 7.27
C ASP A 226 5.76 6.07 7.24
N VAL A 227 5.03 6.04 8.35
CA VAL A 227 3.61 6.43 8.42
C VAL A 227 3.30 7.32 9.62
N TRP A 228 2.23 8.10 9.54
CA TRP A 228 1.61 8.76 10.69
C TRP A 228 0.10 8.61 10.66
N ILE A 229 -0.55 8.68 11.82
CA ILE A 229 -2.01 8.66 11.94
C ILE A 229 -2.51 10.10 11.99
N GLU A 230 -3.58 10.39 11.28
CA GLU A 230 -4.19 11.70 11.22
C GLU A 230 -5.71 11.59 11.15
N GLY A 231 -6.40 12.37 11.97
CA GLY A 231 -7.84 12.48 12.02
C GLY A 231 -8.37 13.65 11.19
N TRP A 232 -9.69 13.79 11.16
CA TRP A 232 -10.35 14.88 10.47
C TRP A 232 -10.63 16.08 11.40
N PRO A 233 -10.35 17.33 10.99
CA PRO A 233 -9.81 17.76 9.69
C PRO A 233 -8.28 17.61 9.60
N PRO A 234 -7.74 17.24 8.42
CA PRO A 234 -6.32 17.03 8.24
C PRO A 234 -5.52 18.35 8.36
N ASN A 235 -4.35 18.27 9.01
CA ASN A 235 -3.36 19.31 9.23
C ASN A 235 -1.93 18.89 8.79
N ASN A 236 -1.77 17.72 8.16
CA ASN A 236 -0.51 17.05 7.79
C ASN A 236 0.43 16.81 8.99
N LEU A 237 -0.14 16.47 10.13
CA LEU A 237 0.59 16.16 11.34
C LEU A 237 0.00 14.92 12.00
N MET A 238 0.85 14.17 12.71
CA MET A 238 0.40 13.08 13.56
C MET A 238 -0.56 13.61 14.64
N ASP A 239 -1.65 12.90 14.87
CA ASP A 239 -2.53 13.21 15.99
C ASP A 239 -1.97 12.72 17.33
N ASP A 240 -2.46 13.34 18.41
CA ASP A 240 -2.30 12.86 19.79
C ASP A 240 -3.09 11.56 19.97
N ILE A 241 -2.54 10.45 19.47
CA ILE A 241 -3.18 9.13 19.47
C ILE A 241 -3.04 8.40 20.81
N ASP A 242 -2.09 8.81 21.64
CA ASP A 242 -1.93 8.29 23.00
C ASP A 242 -2.76 9.05 24.05
N ARG A 243 -3.34 10.21 23.67
CA ARG A 243 -4.22 11.08 24.46
C ARG A 243 -3.53 11.75 25.64
N ASN A 244 -2.24 12.03 25.52
CA ASN A 244 -1.47 12.71 26.54
C ASN A 244 -1.51 14.26 26.42
N LYS A 245 -2.25 14.79 25.43
CA LYS A 245 -2.39 16.22 25.08
C LYS A 245 -1.14 16.84 24.46
N ARG A 246 -0.32 16.05 23.78
CA ARG A 246 0.88 16.50 23.07
C ARG A 246 1.00 15.67 21.80
N VAL A 247 1.52 16.30 20.75
CA VAL A 247 1.95 15.57 19.56
C VAL A 247 3.45 15.37 19.64
N ASP A 248 3.90 14.15 19.96
CA ASP A 248 5.31 13.84 20.09
C ASP A 248 5.65 12.37 19.75
N VAL A 249 6.77 11.87 20.27
CA VAL A 249 7.27 10.52 19.98
C VAL A 249 6.44 9.42 20.67
N TRP A 250 5.70 9.77 21.73
CA TRP A 250 4.90 8.81 22.50
C TRP A 250 3.66 8.36 21.73
N ASP A 251 3.11 9.21 20.86
CA ASP A 251 2.12 8.82 19.85
C ASP A 251 2.66 7.71 18.94
N GLY A 252 3.89 7.88 18.47
CA GLY A 252 4.59 6.87 17.70
C GLY A 252 4.81 5.58 18.48
N GLU A 253 5.19 5.67 19.76
CA GLU A 253 5.38 4.48 20.61
C GLU A 253 4.05 3.74 20.86
N TYR A 254 2.94 4.48 21.05
CA TYR A 254 1.61 3.89 21.13
C TYR A 254 1.25 3.11 19.86
N LEU A 255 1.52 3.66 18.68
CA LEU A 255 1.29 2.96 17.42
C LEU A 255 2.19 1.73 17.25
N VAL A 256 3.46 1.80 17.69
CA VAL A 256 4.35 0.63 17.74
C VAL A 256 3.74 -0.45 18.63
N ASP A 257 3.19 -0.11 19.79
CA ASP A 257 2.52 -1.08 20.67
C ASP A 257 1.28 -1.69 20.02
N VAL A 258 0.49 -0.92 19.26
CA VAL A 258 -0.62 -1.44 18.44
C VAL A 258 -0.10 -2.49 17.45
N VAL A 259 0.97 -2.16 16.71
CA VAL A 259 1.60 -3.10 15.76
C VAL A 259 2.04 -4.39 16.47
N ARG A 260 2.69 -4.29 17.63
CA ARG A 260 3.15 -5.47 18.38
C ARG A 260 1.99 -6.35 18.87
N ARG A 261 0.89 -5.75 19.31
CA ARG A 261 -0.31 -6.49 19.71
C ARG A 261 -0.93 -7.24 18.53
N LEU A 262 -1.01 -6.60 17.36
CA LEU A 262 -1.53 -7.24 16.14
C LEU A 262 -0.63 -8.39 15.67
N GLU A 263 0.70 -8.19 15.67
CA GLU A 263 1.66 -9.24 15.33
C GLU A 263 1.56 -10.44 16.28
N ALA A 264 1.38 -10.19 17.59
CA ALA A 264 1.22 -11.23 18.60
C ALA A 264 -0.12 -11.97 18.49
N ALA A 265 -1.19 -11.29 18.06
CA ALA A 265 -2.50 -11.90 17.79
C ALA A 265 -2.48 -12.79 16.54
N GLY A 266 -1.54 -12.55 15.62
CA GLY A 266 -1.39 -13.29 14.37
C GLY A 266 -2.31 -12.76 13.26
N GLY A 267 -2.15 -13.31 12.05
CA GLY A 267 -2.93 -12.92 10.86
C GLY A 267 -2.36 -11.75 10.06
N ILE A 268 -1.28 -11.12 10.54
CA ILE A 268 -0.49 -10.13 9.77
C ILE A 268 0.99 -10.50 9.77
N ALA A 269 1.74 -9.95 8.82
CA ALA A 269 3.18 -10.20 8.71
C ALA A 269 3.97 -9.53 9.85
N VAL A 270 4.84 -10.31 10.50
CA VAL A 270 5.75 -9.81 11.54
C VAL A 270 6.88 -9.00 10.91
N GLY A 271 7.30 -7.90 11.54
CA GLY A 271 8.46 -7.16 11.11
C GLY A 271 8.97 -6.09 12.08
N GLY A 272 9.73 -5.14 11.55
CA GLY A 272 10.25 -4.00 12.27
C GLY A 272 9.18 -2.96 12.56
N ALA A 273 9.30 -2.28 13.70
CA ALA A 273 8.50 -1.12 14.03
C ALA A 273 9.26 -0.21 15.00
N SER A 274 9.33 1.10 14.71
CA SER A 274 9.94 2.08 15.62
C SER A 274 9.42 3.49 15.40
N ALA A 275 9.26 4.21 16.50
CA ALA A 275 8.84 5.60 16.51
C ALA A 275 10.04 6.52 16.26
N TYR A 276 9.79 7.57 15.47
CA TYR A 276 10.71 8.65 15.19
C TYR A 276 10.09 9.96 15.65
N ARG A 277 10.85 10.72 16.44
CA ARG A 277 10.42 12.01 16.96
C ARG A 277 10.32 13.06 15.86
N TRP A 278 9.63 14.14 16.18
CA TRP A 278 9.65 15.38 15.41
C TRP A 278 11.08 15.89 15.15
N THR A 279 11.31 16.37 13.93
CA THR A 279 12.48 17.17 13.53
C THR A 279 12.03 18.39 12.71
N PRO A 280 12.88 19.40 12.47
CA PRO A 280 12.54 20.49 11.54
C PRO A 280 12.21 20.02 10.11
N GLN A 281 12.57 18.79 9.74
CA GLN A 281 12.33 18.22 8.41
C GLN A 281 10.99 17.48 8.30
N HIS A 282 10.45 16.95 9.41
CA HIS A 282 9.24 16.14 9.42
C HIS A 282 8.60 16.07 10.82
N GLY A 283 7.29 15.87 10.89
CA GLY A 283 6.58 15.53 12.13
C GLY A 283 6.99 14.17 12.70
N PRO A 284 6.46 13.76 13.87
CA PRO A 284 6.67 12.40 14.36
C PRO A 284 6.01 11.40 13.40
N PHE A 285 6.65 10.24 13.26
CA PHE A 285 6.17 9.15 12.40
C PHE A 285 6.64 7.81 12.95
N VAL A 286 6.12 6.73 12.39
CA VAL A 286 6.48 5.36 12.73
C VAL A 286 6.94 4.63 11.49
N HIS A 287 8.12 4.03 11.58
CA HIS A 287 8.56 3.05 10.61
C HIS A 287 7.87 1.72 10.89
N ILE A 288 7.31 1.08 9.87
CA ILE A 288 6.71 -0.26 9.93
C ILE A 288 7.20 -1.08 8.73
N ASP A 289 7.61 -2.33 8.96
CA ASP A 289 7.97 -3.25 7.90
C ASP A 289 7.47 -4.69 8.11
N VAL A 290 7.69 -5.54 7.11
CA VAL A 290 7.28 -6.95 7.08
C VAL A 290 8.46 -7.93 6.91
N ARG A 291 9.61 -7.66 7.56
CA ARG A 291 10.85 -8.48 7.44
C ARG A 291 10.79 -9.93 7.92
N GLY A 292 9.63 -10.40 8.41
CA GLY A 292 9.44 -11.75 8.94
C GLY A 292 9.98 -11.97 10.35
N ARG A 293 10.53 -10.94 11.00
CA ARG A 293 11.03 -11.01 12.39
C ARG A 293 10.93 -9.66 13.09
N PRO A 294 10.71 -9.61 14.42
CA PRO A 294 10.71 -8.36 15.14
C PRO A 294 12.04 -7.63 15.00
N ALA A 295 11.98 -6.32 14.80
CA ALA A 295 13.14 -5.43 14.84
C ALA A 295 12.72 -4.04 15.35
N SER A 296 13.68 -3.34 15.94
CA SER A 296 13.52 -1.96 16.40
C SER A 296 14.83 -1.20 16.24
N TRP A 297 14.72 0.09 16.03
CA TRP A 297 15.83 1.03 16.02
C TRP A 297 15.75 1.93 17.24
N GLN A 298 16.84 2.63 17.53
CA GLN A 298 16.90 3.49 18.70
C GLN A 298 15.99 4.71 18.53
N THR A 299 14.85 4.70 19.22
CA THR A 299 13.96 5.86 19.33
C THR A 299 14.57 6.92 20.23
N GLN A 300 14.75 8.13 19.70
CA GLN A 300 15.15 9.29 20.51
C GLN A 300 13.92 9.88 21.20
N ARG A 301 13.90 9.80 22.54
CA ARG A 301 12.76 10.27 23.37
C ARG A 301 12.88 11.71 23.88
N ASN A 302 13.91 12.42 23.44
CA ASN A 302 14.09 13.81 23.87
C ASN A 302 12.97 14.65 23.25
N LEU A 303 12.19 15.30 24.11
CA LEU A 303 11.14 16.23 23.70
C LEU A 303 11.76 17.41 22.95
N VAL A 304 11.06 17.88 21.92
CA VAL A 304 11.41 19.13 21.23
C VAL A 304 11.09 20.29 22.18
N PRO A 305 11.90 21.37 22.24
CA PRO A 305 11.67 22.49 23.17
C PRO A 305 10.28 23.12 23.05
N ASP A 306 9.69 23.08 21.85
CA ASP A 306 8.36 23.61 21.53
C ASP A 306 7.53 22.53 20.79
N PRO A 307 6.94 21.55 21.49
CA PRO A 307 6.04 20.60 20.83
C PRO A 307 4.80 21.35 20.35
N VAL A 308 4.28 20.96 19.17
CA VAL A 308 2.98 21.45 18.71
C VAL A 308 1.93 20.91 19.69
N ILE A 309 1.19 21.82 20.33
CA ILE A 309 0.06 21.53 21.23
C ILE A 309 -1.22 21.73 20.44
#